data_AF-A0ABC8TC59-F1
#
_entry.id   AF-A0ABC8TC59-F1
#
_cell.length_a   1.000
_cell.length_b   1.000
_cell.length_c   1.000
_cell.angle_alpha   90.00
_cell.angle_beta   90.00
_cell.angle_gamma   90.00
#
_symmetry.space_group_name_H-M   'P 1'
#
loop_
_entity.id
_entity.type
_entity.pdbx_description
1 polymer ?
#
loop_
_entity_poly.entity_id
_entity_poly.type
_entity_poly.pdbx_seq_one_letter_code
_entity_poly.pdbx_strand_id
1 'polypeptide(L)'
;MEWEDQLVTWSLKQGYLNRGLLGCSLVFGASIMQDRDLNEYSPSESSTSRHLACSHQLCDLGANSKSPKQPCPYTVNYYLEGTLTSGLLVEDILNLALGSTDVSNSSVPVPVIIGRGSKQSGGYLDGIAPDGLIGLGLGEISVPSFLAKAEMIRNSFSLCFDEDDSGRIFFGDQGLAIQQTTPFLPSDGKYITHVVGTEACCIGSSCLEQTSFKALVDSGSSFTYVPDEIYKRIVQEFDRQVNATKSSFAGYPWQYCYKSSS
;
A
#
# COMPACT_ATOMS: atom_id res chain seq x y z
N MET A 1 6.67 18.30 12.65
CA MET A 1 6.41 16.93 12.19
C MET A 1 6.13 17.05 10.72
N GLU A 2 7.19 17.00 9.93
CA GLU A 2 7.14 17.00 8.47
C GLU A 2 6.76 15.59 8.01
N TRP A 3 5.65 15.46 7.29
CA TRP A 3 5.23 14.21 6.66
C TRP A 3 5.36 14.40 5.16
N GLU A 4 6.53 14.06 4.59
CA GLU A 4 6.69 13.97 3.13
C GLU A 4 6.81 12.52 2.68
N ASP A 5 5.94 12.21 1.71
CA ASP A 5 5.90 11.13 0.74
C ASP A 5 5.88 9.68 1.24
N GLN A 6 4.79 8.92 0.98
CA GLN A 6 4.86 7.45 0.89
C GLN A 6 3.79 6.81 0.00
N LEU A 7 4.28 5.86 -0.80
CA LEU A 7 3.60 4.97 -1.74
C LEU A 7 2.88 3.82 -1.01
N VAL A 8 1.77 3.36 -1.58
CA VAL A 8 0.93 2.24 -1.12
C VAL A 8 1.53 0.90 -1.55
N THR A 9 1.65 -0.07 -0.64
CA THR A 9 2.20 -1.42 -0.90
C THR A 9 1.55 -2.53 -0.07
N TRP A 10 1.62 -3.79 -0.51
CA TRP A 10 1.14 -4.99 0.20
C TRP A 10 2.31 -5.76 0.83
N SER A 11 2.30 -5.99 2.14
CA SER A 11 3.06 -7.07 2.80
C SER A 11 2.61 -7.25 4.26
N LEU A 12 2.48 -8.51 4.68
CA LEU A 12 2.08 -8.95 6.02
C LEU A 12 3.23 -8.81 7.04
N LYS A 13 3.12 -7.88 8.01
CA LYS A 13 3.34 -8.16 9.45
C LYS A 13 3.10 -6.96 10.36
N GLN A 14 2.73 -7.29 11.59
CA GLN A 14 2.44 -6.42 12.74
C GLN A 14 3.57 -5.45 13.09
N GLY A 15 3.28 -4.15 13.01
CA GLY A 15 3.97 -3.11 13.76
C GLY A 15 3.11 -2.67 14.94
N TYR A 16 3.62 -2.85 16.17
CA TYR A 16 3.01 -2.33 17.38
C TYR A 16 3.16 -0.80 17.40
N LEU A 17 2.06 -0.09 17.14
CA LEU A 17 1.91 1.32 17.50
C LEU A 17 0.66 1.44 18.38
N ASN A 18 0.77 2.26 19.43
CA ASN A 18 -0.32 2.62 20.34
C ASN A 18 -1.45 3.35 19.59
N ARG A 19 -2.28 2.60 18.87
CA ARG A 19 -3.50 3.05 18.20
C ARG A 19 -4.54 1.93 18.30
N GLY A 20 -5.79 2.30 18.57
CA GLY A 20 -6.92 1.37 18.60
C GLY A 20 -7.05 0.54 17.32
N LEU A 21 -7.16 -0.78 17.49
CA LEU A 21 -7.05 -1.81 16.46
C LEU A 21 -8.42 -2.48 16.27
N LEU A 22 -9.03 -2.36 15.10
CA LEU A 22 -10.35 -2.97 14.79
C LEU A 22 -10.18 -4.27 14.00
N GLY A 23 -10.58 -5.40 14.62
CA GLY A 23 -10.65 -6.71 13.98
C GLY A 23 -10.29 -7.83 14.96
N CYS A 24 -11.13 -8.87 15.04
CA CYS A 24 -10.77 -10.13 15.68
C CYS A 24 -11.18 -11.26 14.72
N SER A 25 -10.25 -11.66 13.85
CA SER A 25 -10.32 -12.88 13.06
C SER A 25 -9.03 -13.66 13.26
N LEU A 26 -9.15 -14.96 13.51
CA LEU A 26 -8.03 -15.89 13.62
C LEU A 26 -7.50 -16.21 12.22
N VAL A 27 -6.83 -15.26 11.58
CA VAL A 27 -5.87 -15.64 10.54
C VAL A 27 -4.61 -16.03 11.29
N PHE A 28 -4.33 -17.34 11.29
CA PHE A 28 -3.10 -17.89 11.83
C PHE A 28 -1.93 -17.11 11.26
N GLY A 29 -1.28 -16.30 12.10
CA GLY A 29 0.02 -15.71 11.84
C GLY A 29 1.09 -16.81 11.86
N ALA A 30 1.01 -17.74 10.91
CA ALA A 30 2.11 -18.63 10.61
C ALA A 30 3.23 -17.75 10.04
N SER A 31 4.43 -17.87 10.60
CA SER A 31 5.66 -17.37 9.97
C SER A 31 5.83 -18.05 8.61
N ILE A 32 5.32 -17.44 7.54
CA ILE A 32 5.45 -17.94 6.15
C ILE A 32 6.72 -17.40 5.47
N MET A 33 7.80 -17.24 6.23
CA MET A 33 9.16 -17.09 5.69
C MET A 33 9.89 -18.44 5.79
N GLN A 34 9.21 -19.52 5.42
CA GLN A 34 9.85 -20.81 5.16
C GLN A 34 9.81 -21.04 3.65
N ASP A 35 11.00 -21.01 3.04
CA ASP A 35 11.31 -21.61 1.73
C ASP A 35 10.44 -21.17 0.53
N ARG A 36 10.39 -19.86 0.26
CA ARG A 36 9.97 -19.38 -1.07
C ARG A 36 11.19 -18.94 -1.86
N ASP A 37 11.36 -19.48 -3.07
CA ASP A 37 12.28 -18.94 -4.07
C ASP A 37 11.87 -17.49 -4.36
N LEU A 38 12.65 -16.55 -3.82
CA LEU A 38 12.49 -15.12 -4.10
C LEU A 38 13.04 -14.84 -5.49
N ASN A 39 12.32 -14.04 -6.27
CA ASN A 39 12.73 -13.65 -7.61
C ASN A 39 13.26 -12.22 -7.57
N GLU A 40 14.42 -12.05 -6.94
CA GLU A 40 15.04 -10.73 -6.81
C GLU A 40 15.35 -10.14 -8.18
N TYR A 41 14.87 -8.93 -8.43
CA TYR A 41 15.15 -8.22 -9.67
C TYR A 41 16.64 -7.88 -9.80
N SER A 42 17.27 -8.37 -10.86
CA SER A 42 18.66 -8.11 -11.19
C SER A 42 18.80 -7.31 -12.49
N PRO A 43 19.20 -6.02 -12.45
CA PRO A 43 19.43 -5.21 -13.65
C PRO A 43 20.40 -5.83 -14.65
N SER A 44 21.39 -6.60 -14.18
CA SER A 44 22.38 -7.26 -15.05
C SER A 44 21.81 -8.44 -15.85
N GLU A 45 20.66 -8.97 -15.45
CA GLU A 45 19.98 -10.07 -16.14
C GLU A 45 18.93 -9.57 -17.13
N SER A 46 18.65 -8.26 -17.14
CA SER A 46 17.72 -7.63 -18.07
C SER A 46 18.46 -6.92 -19.19
N SER A 47 18.12 -7.26 -20.43
CA SER A 47 18.66 -6.60 -21.64
C SER A 47 18.03 -5.23 -21.92
N THR A 48 16.94 -4.89 -21.22
CA THR A 48 16.22 -3.62 -21.34
C THR A 48 16.49 -2.65 -20.20
N SER A 49 17.14 -3.11 -19.13
CA SER A 49 17.45 -2.31 -17.95
C SER A 49 18.40 -1.16 -18.29
N ARG A 50 18.04 0.05 -17.86
CA ARG A 50 18.89 1.24 -17.98
C ARG A 50 18.80 2.13 -16.74
N HIS A 51 19.93 2.70 -16.33
CA HIS A 51 19.91 3.68 -15.25
C HIS A 51 19.18 4.95 -15.67
N LEU A 52 18.34 5.48 -14.78
CA LEU A 52 17.74 6.78 -14.97
C LEU A 52 18.80 7.86 -14.68
N ALA A 53 19.02 8.80 -15.60
CA ALA A 53 20.00 9.88 -15.39
C ALA A 53 19.44 10.97 -14.46
N CYS A 54 20.30 11.67 -13.73
CA CYS A 54 19.89 12.82 -12.89
C CYS A 54 19.21 13.94 -13.69
N SER A 55 19.55 14.10 -14.98
CA SER A 55 18.88 15.05 -15.86
C SER A 55 17.44 14.69 -16.21
N HIS A 56 16.99 13.49 -15.86
CA HIS A 56 15.63 13.03 -16.14
C HIS A 56 14.62 13.79 -15.28
N GLN A 57 13.47 14.14 -15.86
CA GLN A 57 12.43 14.93 -15.18
C GLN A 57 11.82 14.25 -13.95
N LEU A 58 11.89 12.92 -13.89
CA LEU A 58 11.40 12.09 -12.76
C LEU A 58 12.48 11.82 -11.70
N CYS A 59 13.66 12.43 -11.83
CA CYS A 59 14.68 12.40 -10.79
C CYS A 59 14.48 13.58 -9.85
N ASP A 60 14.36 13.33 -8.53
CA ASP A 60 14.16 14.41 -7.55
C ASP A 60 15.32 15.43 -7.54
N LEU A 61 16.55 14.97 -7.81
CA LEU A 61 17.71 15.87 -7.97
C LEU A 61 17.63 16.72 -9.24
N GLY A 62 16.95 16.24 -10.28
CA GLY A 62 16.65 16.92 -11.54
C GLY A 62 17.73 17.88 -12.05
N ALA A 63 17.30 19.10 -12.38
CA ALA A 63 18.15 20.18 -12.89
C ALA A 63 19.18 20.72 -11.88
N ASN A 64 19.06 20.38 -10.59
CA ASN A 64 19.97 20.81 -9.53
C ASN A 64 21.18 19.86 -9.39
N SER A 65 21.21 18.75 -10.13
CA SER A 65 22.34 17.84 -10.13
C SER A 65 23.56 18.46 -10.81
N LYS A 66 24.67 18.56 -10.06
CA LYS A 66 25.98 18.95 -10.59
C LYS A 66 26.53 17.95 -11.62
N SER A 67 25.95 16.75 -11.68
CA SER A 67 26.37 15.65 -12.54
C SER A 67 25.16 15.08 -13.29
N PRO A 68 24.67 15.73 -14.35
CA PRO A 68 23.40 15.38 -15.01
C PRO A 68 23.36 13.95 -15.58
N LYS A 69 24.53 13.41 -15.95
CA LYS A 69 24.68 12.05 -16.50
C LYS A 69 24.81 10.95 -15.45
N GLN A 70 24.94 11.30 -14.16
CA GLN A 70 25.04 10.28 -13.12
C GLN A 70 23.70 9.58 -12.90
N PRO A 71 23.71 8.29 -12.49
CA PRO A 71 22.49 7.60 -12.08
C PRO A 71 21.73 8.37 -11.02
N CYS A 72 20.42 8.45 -11.16
CA CYS A 72 19.55 9.16 -10.25
C CYS A 72 19.40 8.38 -8.94
N PRO A 73 19.82 8.95 -7.79
CA PRO A 73 19.57 8.34 -6.51
C PRO A 73 18.10 8.55 -6.10
N TYR A 74 17.60 7.65 -5.27
CA TYR A 74 16.32 7.82 -4.59
C TYR A 74 16.44 7.45 -3.11
N THR A 75 15.57 8.03 -2.30
CA THR A 75 15.37 7.69 -0.89
C THR A 75 13.88 7.76 -0.58
N VAL A 76 13.36 6.75 0.08
CA VAL A 76 11.94 6.61 0.44
C VAL A 76 11.87 6.19 1.90
N ASN A 77 11.09 6.92 2.70
CA ASN A 77 10.90 6.72 4.15
C ASN A 77 9.52 6.15 4.48
N TYR A 78 9.40 4.84 4.65
CA TYR A 78 8.12 4.22 4.97
C TYR A 78 7.55 4.70 6.30
N TYR A 79 6.22 4.77 6.41
CA TYR A 79 5.53 5.30 7.59
C TYR A 79 5.79 4.45 8.85
N LEU A 80 6.19 3.19 8.66
CA LEU A 80 6.64 2.33 9.75
C LEU A 80 7.95 2.86 10.30
N GLU A 81 8.02 3.02 11.62
CA GLU A 81 9.15 3.66 12.30
C GLU A 81 10.51 3.05 11.88
N GLY A 82 11.43 3.92 11.47
CA GLY A 82 12.79 3.54 11.06
C GLY A 82 12.88 2.78 9.74
N THR A 83 11.79 2.62 8.99
CA THR A 83 11.78 1.87 7.73
C THR A 83 12.12 2.78 6.55
N LEU A 84 13.26 2.53 5.92
CA LEU A 84 13.80 3.37 4.85
C LEU A 84 14.39 2.48 3.77
N THR A 85 14.27 2.91 2.52
CA THR A 85 15.02 2.34 1.39
C THR A 85 15.67 3.45 0.58
N SER A 86 16.91 3.23 0.14
CA SER A 86 17.61 4.13 -0.77
C SER A 86 18.49 3.35 -1.74
N GLY A 87 18.73 3.96 -2.90
CA GLY A 87 19.46 3.32 -3.98
C GLY A 87 19.43 4.15 -5.26
N LEU A 88 19.33 3.49 -6.41
CA LEU A 88 19.31 4.13 -7.72
C LEU A 88 18.04 3.80 -8.50
N LEU A 89 17.51 4.78 -9.22
CA LEU A 89 16.40 4.56 -10.14
C LEU A 89 16.88 3.88 -11.42
N VAL A 90 16.09 2.91 -11.86
CA VAL A 90 16.31 2.12 -13.07
C VAL A 90 15.01 2.13 -13.86
N GLU A 91 15.11 2.31 -15.16
CA GLU A 91 14.01 2.09 -16.09
C GLU A 91 14.15 0.71 -16.72
N ASP A 92 13.06 -0.04 -16.76
CA ASP A 92 13.02 -1.36 -17.34
C ASP A 92 11.60 -1.70 -17.86
N ILE A 93 11.38 -2.93 -18.29
CA ILE A 93 10.11 -3.43 -18.79
C ILE A 93 9.47 -4.38 -17.78
N LEU A 94 8.19 -4.14 -17.48
CA LEU A 94 7.30 -5.06 -16.76
C LEU A 94 6.35 -5.72 -17.77
N ASN A 95 6.17 -7.04 -17.68
CA ASN A 95 5.20 -7.75 -18.52
C ASN A 95 3.87 -7.88 -17.76
N LEU A 96 2.84 -7.16 -18.20
CA LEU A 96 1.52 -7.18 -17.58
C LEU A 96 0.55 -8.05 -18.39
N ALA A 97 -0.26 -8.85 -17.71
CA ALA A 97 -1.33 -9.60 -18.38
C ALA A 97 -2.41 -8.66 -18.91
N LEU A 98 -2.94 -8.93 -20.09
CA LEU A 98 -4.10 -8.22 -20.63
C LEU A 98 -5.37 -8.67 -19.90
N GLY A 99 -6.18 -7.73 -19.42
CA GLY A 99 -7.38 -7.97 -18.59
C GLY A 99 -8.57 -8.65 -19.28
N SER A 100 -8.36 -9.30 -20.44
CA SER A 100 -9.41 -10.04 -21.14
C SER A 100 -9.62 -11.40 -20.48
N THR A 101 -10.88 -11.82 -20.35
CA THR A 101 -11.29 -13.15 -19.85
C THR A 101 -10.82 -14.33 -20.72
N ASP A 102 -10.13 -14.06 -21.82
CA ASP A 102 -9.64 -15.07 -22.74
C ASP A 102 -8.30 -15.61 -22.26
N VAL A 103 -8.26 -16.94 -22.15
CA VAL A 103 -7.18 -17.85 -21.73
C VAL A 103 -5.89 -17.74 -22.58
N SER A 104 -5.75 -16.69 -23.40
CA SER A 104 -4.46 -16.36 -23.98
C SER A 104 -3.56 -15.80 -22.88
N ASN A 105 -2.43 -16.45 -22.61
CA ASN A 105 -1.32 -15.91 -21.82
C ASN A 105 -0.65 -14.73 -22.55
N SER A 106 -1.43 -13.78 -23.03
CA SER A 106 -0.93 -12.59 -23.70
C SER A 106 -0.54 -11.57 -22.63
N SER A 107 0.75 -11.33 -22.53
CA SER A 107 1.31 -10.22 -21.77
C SER A 107 1.66 -9.07 -22.70
N VAL A 108 1.57 -7.85 -22.18
CA VAL A 108 2.05 -6.65 -22.85
C VAL A 108 3.28 -6.12 -22.10
N PRO A 109 4.40 -5.87 -22.79
CA PRO A 109 5.54 -5.22 -22.18
C PRO A 109 5.19 -3.75 -21.95
N VAL A 110 5.38 -3.27 -20.72
CA VAL A 110 5.17 -1.86 -20.35
C VAL A 110 6.43 -1.29 -19.73
N PRO A 111 6.83 -0.06 -20.06
CA PRO A 111 7.96 0.57 -19.41
C PRO A 111 7.58 0.93 -17.97
N VAL A 112 8.54 0.78 -17.05
CA VAL A 112 8.41 1.17 -15.64
C VAL A 112 9.72 1.80 -15.16
N ILE A 113 9.61 2.66 -14.15
CA ILE A 113 10.78 3.13 -13.40
C ILE A 113 10.66 2.58 -11.99
N ILE A 114 11.70 1.88 -11.54
CA ILE A 114 11.76 1.21 -10.24
C ILE A 114 13.01 1.62 -9.48
N GLY A 115 12.91 1.62 -8.16
CA GLY A 115 14.04 1.85 -7.27
C GLY A 115 14.78 0.54 -6.99
N ARG A 116 16.05 0.45 -7.41
CA ARG A 116 16.94 -0.64 -6.99
C ARG A 116 17.51 -0.29 -5.61
N GLY A 117 16.93 -0.86 -4.57
CA GLY A 117 17.39 -0.66 -3.19
C GLY A 117 18.79 -1.20 -2.98
N SER A 118 19.66 -0.40 -2.35
CA SER A 118 21.01 -0.83 -1.93
C SER A 118 21.28 -0.59 -0.44
N LYS A 119 20.45 0.22 0.22
CA LYS A 119 20.51 0.46 1.66
C LYS A 119 19.09 0.50 2.20
N GLN A 120 18.82 -0.39 3.15
CA GLN A 120 17.51 -0.56 3.77
C GLN A 120 17.63 -0.55 5.30
N SER A 121 16.58 -0.13 5.99
CA SER A 121 16.46 -0.18 7.44
C SER A 121 15.02 -0.47 7.87
N GLY A 122 14.82 -0.70 9.17
CA GLY A 122 13.51 -0.96 9.76
C GLY A 122 12.89 -2.25 9.22
N GLY A 123 11.58 -2.25 8.96
CA GLY A 123 10.83 -3.46 8.62
C GLY A 123 11.33 -4.21 7.38
N TYR A 124 12.06 -3.55 6.46
CA TYR A 124 12.71 -4.23 5.33
C TYR A 124 13.75 -5.27 5.80
N LEU A 125 14.45 -5.00 6.90
CA LEU A 125 15.38 -5.95 7.51
C LEU A 125 14.66 -7.08 8.25
N ASP A 126 13.39 -6.88 8.61
CA ASP A 126 12.53 -7.87 9.25
C ASP A 126 11.76 -8.74 8.24
N GLY A 127 12.01 -8.56 6.94
CA GLY A 127 11.48 -9.40 5.86
C GLY A 127 10.16 -8.91 5.25
N ILE A 128 9.76 -7.65 5.45
CA ILE A 128 8.65 -7.09 4.66
C ILE A 128 9.11 -6.92 3.20
N ALA A 129 8.18 -7.10 2.26
CA ALA A 129 8.41 -6.86 0.83
C ALA A 129 9.63 -7.59 0.24
N PRO A 130 9.73 -8.92 0.38
CA PRO A 130 10.93 -9.68 0.03
C PRO A 130 11.27 -9.64 -1.48
N ASP A 131 10.26 -9.50 -2.36
CA ASP A 131 10.45 -9.32 -3.81
C ASP A 131 10.31 -7.85 -4.25
N GLY A 132 10.37 -6.92 -3.29
CA GLY A 132 10.23 -5.49 -3.52
C GLY A 132 8.80 -4.98 -3.45
N LEU A 133 8.62 -3.74 -3.93
CA LEU A 133 7.43 -2.94 -3.71
C LEU A 133 6.93 -2.28 -5.00
N ILE A 134 5.65 -2.47 -5.30
CA ILE A 134 4.97 -1.73 -6.39
C ILE A 134 4.26 -0.54 -5.78
N GLY A 135 4.76 0.66 -6.07
CA GLY A 135 4.16 1.90 -5.57
C GLY A 135 2.93 2.31 -6.37
N LEU A 136 1.78 2.40 -5.70
CA LEU A 136 0.50 2.82 -6.29
C LEU A 136 0.11 4.28 -5.95
N GLY A 137 1.03 5.06 -5.37
CA GLY A 137 0.72 6.44 -4.94
C GLY A 137 0.48 7.43 -6.09
N LEU A 138 0.20 8.68 -5.74
CA LEU A 138 -0.19 9.73 -6.68
C LEU A 138 1.01 10.39 -7.40
N GLY A 139 2.24 9.98 -7.11
CA GLY A 139 3.45 10.53 -7.72
C GLY A 139 3.61 10.13 -9.19
N GLU A 140 4.27 10.98 -9.98
CA GLU A 140 4.49 10.78 -11.42
C GLU A 140 5.27 9.49 -11.77
N ILE A 141 6.08 8.99 -10.83
CA ILE A 141 6.87 7.77 -10.98
C ILE A 141 6.08 6.49 -10.66
N SER A 142 4.88 6.60 -10.08
CA SER A 142 4.06 5.43 -9.78
C SER A 142 3.63 4.73 -11.05
N VAL A 143 3.46 3.40 -10.98
CA VAL A 143 3.07 2.59 -12.14
C VAL A 143 1.82 3.14 -12.86
N PRO A 144 0.70 3.45 -12.18
CA PRO A 144 -0.47 3.98 -12.89
C PRO A 144 -0.21 5.33 -13.57
N SER A 145 0.51 6.25 -12.90
CA SER A 145 0.82 7.58 -13.46
C SER A 145 1.77 7.49 -14.65
N PHE A 146 2.82 6.69 -14.53
CA PHE A 146 3.83 6.52 -15.57
C PHE A 146 3.24 5.92 -16.84
N LEU A 147 2.41 4.87 -16.70
CA LEU A 147 1.74 4.23 -17.83
C LEU A 147 0.67 5.12 -18.47
N ALA A 148 -0.05 5.90 -17.67
CA ALA A 148 -1.02 6.86 -18.19
C ALA A 148 -0.35 8.00 -18.97
N LYS A 149 0.82 8.47 -18.53
CA LYS A 149 1.62 9.47 -19.24
C LYS A 149 2.19 8.95 -20.56
N ALA A 150 2.42 7.65 -20.65
CA ALA A 150 2.74 6.95 -21.90
C ALA A 150 1.50 6.67 -22.78
N GLU A 151 0.32 7.20 -22.42
CA GLU A 151 -0.95 7.04 -23.13
C GLU A 151 -1.41 5.57 -23.27
N MET A 152 -0.91 4.67 -22.41
CA MET A 152 -1.23 3.24 -22.48
C MET A 152 -2.53 2.89 -21.74
N ILE A 153 -2.82 3.62 -20.66
CA ILE A 153 -3.96 3.39 -19.76
C ILE A 153 -4.55 4.71 -19.27
N ARG A 154 -5.71 4.67 -18.60
CA ARG A 154 -6.15 5.77 -17.75
C ARG A 154 -5.32 5.81 -16.47
N ASN A 155 -5.10 7.00 -15.90
CA ASN A 155 -4.42 7.12 -14.60
C ASN A 155 -5.37 6.70 -13.46
N SER A 156 -5.57 5.41 -13.35
CA SER A 156 -6.44 4.78 -12.37
C SER A 156 -6.00 3.33 -12.17
N PHE A 157 -6.46 2.74 -11.07
CA PHE A 157 -6.30 1.32 -10.83
C PHE A 157 -7.43 0.83 -9.92
N SER A 158 -7.65 -0.48 -9.94
CA SER A 158 -8.50 -1.15 -8.97
C SER A 158 -7.76 -2.29 -8.28
N LEU A 159 -8.18 -2.56 -7.05
CA LEU A 159 -7.71 -3.67 -6.25
C LEU A 159 -8.92 -4.56 -5.95
N CYS A 160 -8.82 -5.84 -6.31
CA CYS A 160 -9.87 -6.82 -6.05
C CYS A 160 -9.26 -7.98 -5.27
N PHE A 161 -9.70 -8.16 -4.03
CA PHE A 161 -9.29 -9.28 -3.17
C PHE A 161 -10.39 -10.32 -3.11
N ASP A 162 -10.00 -11.58 -3.13
CA ASP A 162 -10.87 -12.72 -2.98
C ASP A 162 -10.77 -13.26 -1.54
N GLU A 163 -11.70 -14.12 -1.13
CA GLU A 163 -11.79 -14.66 0.24
C GLU A 163 -10.65 -15.62 0.57
N ASP A 164 -9.94 -16.14 -0.44
CA ASP A 164 -8.82 -17.07 -0.31
C ASP A 164 -7.44 -16.39 -0.19
N ASP A 165 -7.42 -15.12 0.22
CA ASP A 165 -6.26 -14.23 0.28
C ASP A 165 -5.59 -13.96 -1.08
N SER A 166 -6.20 -14.39 -2.19
CA SER A 166 -5.77 -14.02 -3.53
C SER A 166 -6.33 -12.65 -3.93
N GLY A 167 -5.78 -12.08 -5.00
CA GLY A 167 -6.28 -10.82 -5.51
C GLY A 167 -5.65 -10.42 -6.82
N ARG A 168 -6.19 -9.35 -7.40
CA ARG A 168 -5.74 -8.77 -8.67
C ARG A 168 -5.65 -7.26 -8.56
N ILE A 169 -4.65 -6.72 -9.26
CA ILE A 169 -4.50 -5.29 -9.50
C ILE A 169 -4.78 -5.06 -10.97
N PHE A 170 -5.73 -4.17 -11.28
CA PHE A 170 -6.02 -3.78 -12.65
C PHE A 170 -5.58 -2.34 -12.87
N PHE A 171 -4.58 -2.13 -13.72
CA PHE A 171 -4.15 -0.79 -14.12
C PHE A 171 -5.04 -0.26 -15.24
N GLY A 172 -5.49 0.98 -15.11
CA GLY A 172 -6.39 1.65 -16.06
C GLY A 172 -7.87 1.38 -15.83
N ASP A 173 -8.22 0.52 -14.88
CA ASP A 173 -9.61 0.28 -14.50
C ASP A 173 -10.19 1.53 -13.81
N GLN A 174 -11.41 1.91 -14.17
CA GLN A 174 -12.13 3.06 -13.63
C GLN A 174 -13.31 2.62 -12.75
N GLY A 175 -13.50 1.32 -12.57
CA GLY A 175 -14.64 0.76 -11.87
C GLY A 175 -15.94 0.88 -12.66
N LEU A 176 -17.04 0.54 -12.01
CA LEU A 176 -18.36 0.61 -12.63
C LEU A 176 -18.93 2.03 -12.51
N ALA A 177 -19.70 2.47 -13.51
CA ALA A 177 -20.33 3.80 -13.50
C ALA A 177 -21.31 4.02 -12.32
N ILE A 178 -21.81 2.94 -11.73
CA ILE A 178 -22.75 2.96 -10.59
C ILE A 178 -22.05 2.96 -9.23
N GLN A 179 -20.72 2.90 -9.21
CA GLN A 179 -19.95 2.78 -7.98
C GLN A 179 -19.99 4.10 -7.20
N GLN A 180 -20.09 3.99 -5.88
CA GLN A 180 -20.03 5.16 -5.00
C GLN A 180 -18.60 5.74 -5.02
N THR A 181 -18.50 7.06 -4.93
CA THR A 181 -17.22 7.76 -4.98
C THR A 181 -17.08 8.74 -3.82
N THR A 182 -15.85 8.96 -3.39
CA THR A 182 -15.47 9.99 -2.42
C THR A 182 -14.22 10.70 -2.93
N PRO A 183 -14.14 12.04 -2.84
CA PRO A 183 -12.97 12.76 -3.31
C PRO A 183 -11.77 12.47 -2.39
N PHE A 184 -10.58 12.39 -2.99
CA PHE A 184 -9.35 12.45 -2.22
C PHE A 184 -9.21 13.83 -1.55
N LEU A 185 -8.61 13.82 -0.36
CA LEU A 185 -8.32 15.01 0.43
C LEU A 185 -6.82 15.30 0.43
N PRO A 186 -6.42 16.57 0.49
CA PRO A 186 -5.02 16.91 0.64
C PRO A 186 -4.52 16.60 2.05
N SER A 187 -3.27 16.15 2.13
CA SER A 187 -2.45 16.08 3.34
C SER A 187 -1.47 17.25 3.32
N ASP A 188 -1.52 18.10 4.34
CA ASP A 188 -0.67 19.31 4.44
C ASP A 188 -0.68 20.19 3.17
N GLY A 189 -1.84 20.30 2.53
CA GLY A 189 -2.05 21.09 1.32
C GLY A 189 -1.62 20.43 0.01
N LYS A 190 -1.09 19.19 0.05
CA LYS A 190 -0.64 18.44 -1.13
C LYS A 190 -1.40 17.11 -1.30
N TYR A 191 -1.54 16.64 -2.53
CA TYR A 191 -2.10 15.33 -2.88
C TYR A 191 -0.98 14.31 -3.05
N ILE A 192 -0.39 13.88 -1.93
CA ILE A 192 0.76 12.95 -1.93
C ILE A 192 0.34 11.48 -1.76
N THR A 193 -0.87 11.22 -1.25
CA THR A 193 -1.37 9.86 -0.97
C THR A 193 -2.90 9.81 -0.96
N HIS A 194 -3.47 8.62 -0.82
CA HIS A 194 -4.92 8.37 -0.88
C HIS A 194 -5.59 8.65 0.46
N VAL A 195 -5.76 9.92 0.78
CA VAL A 195 -6.52 10.32 1.98
C VAL A 195 -7.97 10.55 1.61
N VAL A 196 -8.90 10.03 2.40
CA VAL A 196 -10.35 10.24 2.26
C VAL A 196 -10.94 10.80 3.55
N GLY A 197 -12.13 11.39 3.45
CA GLY A 197 -12.89 11.85 4.62
C GLY A 197 -13.89 10.81 5.09
N THR A 198 -13.89 10.52 6.38
CA THR A 198 -14.93 9.76 7.06
C THR A 198 -15.79 10.74 7.86
N GLU A 199 -17.09 10.76 7.60
CA GLU A 199 -18.03 11.68 8.28
C GLU A 199 -18.55 11.09 9.59
N ALA A 200 -18.87 9.80 9.59
CA ALA A 200 -19.33 9.07 10.76
C ALA A 200 -19.00 7.58 10.64
N CYS A 201 -18.87 6.92 11.79
CA CYS A 201 -18.80 5.47 11.89
C CYS A 201 -20.15 4.92 12.36
N CYS A 202 -20.68 3.94 11.63
CA CYS A 202 -21.94 3.29 11.97
C CYS A 202 -21.74 1.79 12.24
N ILE A 203 -22.41 1.29 13.28
CA ILE A 203 -22.43 -0.14 13.65
C ILE A 203 -23.88 -0.59 13.52
N GLY A 204 -24.16 -1.45 12.53
CA GLY A 204 -25.53 -1.78 12.16
C GLY A 204 -26.29 -0.52 11.72
N SER A 205 -27.40 -0.21 12.39
CA SER A 205 -28.19 1.00 12.15
C SER A 205 -27.81 2.21 13.03
N SER A 206 -26.86 2.04 13.97
CA SER A 206 -26.44 3.10 14.89
C SER A 206 -25.23 3.85 14.34
N CYS A 207 -25.38 5.13 14.00
CA CYS A 207 -24.27 6.01 13.65
C CYS A 207 -23.80 6.83 14.85
N LEU A 208 -22.49 6.84 15.10
CA LEU A 208 -21.89 7.44 16.29
C LEU A 208 -21.54 8.91 16.05
N GLU A 209 -21.91 9.78 16.99
CA GLU A 209 -21.53 11.19 16.96
C GLU A 209 -20.02 11.40 17.18
N GLN A 210 -19.47 12.47 16.60
CA GLN A 210 -18.07 12.89 16.76
C GLN A 210 -17.06 11.81 16.34
N THR A 211 -17.40 11.04 15.31
CA THR A 211 -16.54 10.00 14.72
C THR A 211 -16.02 10.37 13.33
N SER A 212 -15.95 11.67 13.02
CA SER A 212 -15.38 12.17 11.77
C SER A 212 -13.85 12.21 11.83
N PHE A 213 -13.16 11.71 10.80
CA PHE A 213 -11.70 11.77 10.69
C PHE A 213 -11.24 11.67 9.23
N LYS A 214 -9.97 12.01 8.97
CA LYS A 214 -9.32 11.70 7.70
C LYS A 214 -8.71 10.31 7.78
N ALA A 215 -8.98 9.46 6.80
CA ALA A 215 -8.44 8.12 6.70
C ALA A 215 -7.43 8.03 5.57
N LEU A 216 -6.26 7.45 5.85
CA LEU A 216 -5.35 6.99 4.81
C LEU A 216 -5.87 5.64 4.30
N VAL A 217 -6.05 5.51 2.99
CA VAL A 217 -6.33 4.23 2.34
C VAL A 217 -5.00 3.57 2.02
N ASP A 218 -4.66 2.53 2.77
CA ASP A 218 -3.41 1.78 2.62
C ASP A 218 -3.66 0.29 2.46
N SER A 219 -2.71 -0.36 1.79
CA SER A 219 -2.62 -1.82 1.69
C SER A 219 -1.48 -2.41 2.53
N GLY A 220 -0.74 -1.55 3.25
CA GLY A 220 0.48 -1.91 3.97
C GLY A 220 0.21 -2.41 5.37
N SER A 221 -1.01 -2.22 5.85
CA SER A 221 -1.47 -2.59 7.18
C SER A 221 -2.44 -3.77 7.11
N SER A 222 -2.22 -4.78 7.95
CA SER A 222 -3.15 -5.91 8.06
C SER A 222 -4.46 -5.59 8.78
N PHE A 223 -4.54 -4.43 9.46
CA PHE A 223 -5.68 -4.03 10.28
C PHE A 223 -6.02 -2.56 10.07
N THR A 224 -7.28 -2.22 10.31
CA THR A 224 -7.73 -0.83 10.34
C THR A 224 -7.35 -0.18 11.66
N TYR A 225 -6.64 0.94 11.57
CA TYR A 225 -6.30 1.80 12.71
C TYR A 225 -7.18 3.04 12.70
N VAL A 226 -7.80 3.34 13.84
CA VAL A 226 -8.61 4.54 14.01
C VAL A 226 -8.12 5.35 15.22
N PRO A 227 -8.40 6.67 15.30
CA PRO A 227 -8.05 7.47 16.46
C PRO A 227 -8.63 6.88 17.76
N ASP A 228 -7.85 6.88 18.85
CA ASP A 228 -8.20 6.15 20.09
C ASP A 228 -9.58 6.52 20.66
N GLU A 229 -9.96 7.81 20.60
CA GLU A 229 -11.27 8.26 21.07
C GLU A 229 -12.43 7.76 20.20
N ILE A 230 -12.19 7.59 18.90
CA ILE A 230 -13.16 7.01 17.96
C ILE A 230 -13.18 5.49 18.13
N TYR A 231 -12.02 4.85 18.27
CA TYR A 231 -11.89 3.42 18.54
C TYR A 231 -12.77 3.01 19.72
N LYS A 232 -12.61 3.68 20.88
CA LYS A 232 -13.37 3.39 22.11
C LYS A 232 -14.88 3.43 21.87
N ARG A 233 -15.38 4.41 21.11
CA ARG A 233 -16.80 4.54 20.79
C ARG A 233 -17.28 3.41 19.88
N ILE A 234 -16.51 3.07 18.84
CA ILE A 234 -16.84 1.99 17.91
C ILE A 234 -16.93 0.65 18.66
N VAL A 235 -15.89 0.30 19.43
CA VAL A 235 -15.85 -0.99 20.12
C VAL A 235 -16.88 -1.09 21.24
N GLN A 236 -17.22 0.01 21.92
CA GLN A 236 -18.30 0.02 22.90
C GLN A 236 -19.67 -0.23 22.26
N GLU A 237 -19.96 0.41 21.12
CA GLU A 237 -21.23 0.18 20.43
C GLU A 237 -21.29 -1.21 19.80
N PHE A 238 -20.18 -1.71 19.25
CA PHE A 238 -20.09 -3.09 18.78
C PHE A 238 -20.32 -4.10 19.91
N ASP A 239 -19.64 -3.94 21.05
CA ASP A 239 -19.78 -4.81 22.23
C ASP A 239 -21.22 -4.80 22.79
N ARG A 240 -21.93 -3.68 22.68
CA ARG A 240 -23.34 -3.55 23.08
C ARG A 240 -24.28 -4.33 22.17
N GLN A 241 -23.96 -4.44 20.88
CA GLN A 241 -24.82 -5.09 19.87
C GLN A 241 -24.50 -6.57 19.68
N VAL A 242 -23.24 -6.97 19.86
CA VAL A 242 -22.80 -8.34 19.59
C VAL A 242 -23.36 -9.31 20.63
N ASN A 243 -23.99 -10.40 20.16
CA ASN A 243 -24.46 -11.47 21.01
C ASN A 243 -23.44 -12.63 21.04
N ALA A 244 -22.26 -12.36 21.58
CA ALA A 244 -21.20 -13.35 21.68
C ALA A 244 -20.42 -13.20 22.99
N THR A 245 -19.89 -14.32 23.50
CA THR A 245 -19.11 -14.32 24.74
C THR A 245 -17.76 -13.69 24.51
N LYS A 246 -17.46 -12.60 25.22
CA LYS A 246 -16.15 -11.95 25.20
C LYS A 246 -15.06 -12.93 25.66
N SER A 247 -13.91 -12.87 24.99
CA SER A 247 -12.72 -13.69 25.25
C SER A 247 -11.47 -12.82 25.19
N SER A 248 -10.42 -13.25 25.88
CA SER A 248 -9.11 -12.61 25.87
C SER A 248 -8.04 -13.65 25.55
N PHE A 249 -7.05 -13.27 24.75
CA PHE A 249 -5.92 -14.12 24.40
C PHE A 249 -4.65 -13.52 25.00
N ALA A 250 -3.98 -14.29 25.87
CA ALA A 250 -2.72 -13.85 26.47
C ALA A 250 -1.67 -13.63 25.38
N GLY A 251 -0.91 -12.53 25.48
CA GLY A 251 0.17 -12.20 24.54
C GLY A 251 -0.25 -11.41 23.29
N TYR A 252 -1.53 -11.05 23.15
CA TYR A 252 -2.02 -10.24 22.03
C TYR A 252 -2.60 -8.89 22.51
N PRO A 253 -2.50 -7.82 21.70
CA PRO A 253 -2.97 -6.48 22.10
C PRO A 253 -4.50 -6.29 22.00
N TRP A 254 -5.25 -7.32 21.59
CA TRP A 254 -6.68 -7.22 21.30
C TRP A 254 -7.53 -7.16 22.57
N GLN A 255 -8.35 -6.11 22.70
CA GLN A 255 -9.21 -5.89 23.87
C GLN A 255 -10.66 -6.39 23.67
N TYR A 256 -11.10 -6.50 22.42
CA TYR A 256 -12.48 -6.85 22.05
C TYR A 256 -12.47 -8.07 21.14
N CYS A 257 -12.38 -9.25 21.74
CA CYS A 257 -12.47 -10.53 21.04
C CYS A 257 -13.65 -11.34 21.57
N TYR A 258 -14.24 -12.14 20.69
CA TYR A 258 -15.47 -12.86 20.95
C TYR A 258 -15.33 -14.31 20.48
N LYS A 259 -15.95 -15.25 21.20
CA LYS A 259 -16.00 -16.64 20.76
C LYS A 259 -16.88 -16.74 19.52
N SER A 260 -16.35 -17.35 18.45
CA SER A 260 -17.16 -17.69 17.29
C SER A 260 -18.28 -18.65 17.71
N SER A 261 -19.48 -18.43 17.17
CA SER A 261 -20.51 -19.47 17.16
C SER A 261 -19.97 -20.67 16.38
N SER A 262 -20.16 -21.87 16.96
CA SER A 262 -19.84 -23.15 16.31
C SER A 262 -20.81 -23.47 15.19
#